data_AF-A0A7X9YKD0-F1
#
_entry.id   AF-A0A7X9YKD0-F1
#
_cell.length_a   1.000
_cell.length_b   1.000
_cell.length_c   1.000
_cell.angle_alpha   90.00
_cell.angle_beta   90.00
_cell.angle_gamma   90.00
#
_symmetry.space_group_name_H-M   'P 1'
#
loop_
_entity.id
_entity.type
_entity.pdbx_description
1 polymer ?
#
loop_
_entity_poly.entity_id
_entity_poly.type
_entity_poly.pdbx_seq_one_letter_code
_entity_poly.pdbx_strand_id
1 'polypeptide(L)' 'MNDASLTDKGIVQLSNAVDGTREDLAATEKAVRDARIAAEKNLKDYTDATLDQSTLWGTL' A
#
# COMPACT_ATOMS: atom_id res chain seq x y z
N MET A 1 20.95 -7.52 -23.48
CA MET A 1 20.46 -7.78 -22.10
C MET A 1 18.97 -7.96 -22.23
N ASN A 2 18.40 -9.01 -21.63
CA ASN A 2 16.98 -9.30 -21.75
C ASN A 2 16.25 -8.88 -20.46
N ASP A 3 14.95 -8.64 -20.59
CA ASP A 3 14.10 -8.34 -19.44
C ASP A 3 13.86 -9.60 -18.61
N ALA A 4 13.62 -9.43 -17.30
CA ALA A 4 13.29 -10.57 -16.45
C ALA A 4 11.86 -11.05 -16.71
N SER A 5 11.63 -12.35 -16.56
CA SER A 5 10.32 -12.97 -16.55
C SER A 5 10.21 -13.94 -15.35
N LEU A 6 9.07 -14.60 -15.21
CA LEU A 6 8.92 -15.66 -14.19
C LEU A 6 9.76 -16.90 -14.49
N THR A 7 10.16 -17.10 -15.74
CA THR A 7 10.93 -18.27 -16.21
C THR A 7 12.39 -17.94 -16.51
N ASP A 8 12.69 -16.68 -16.82
CA ASP A 8 13.99 -16.25 -17.32
C ASP A 8 14.55 -15.09 -16.50
N LYS A 9 15.85 -15.17 -16.21
CA LYS A 9 16.56 -14.09 -15.53
C LYS A 9 16.81 -12.93 -16.51
N GLY A 10 16.72 -11.70 -16.00
CA GLY A 10 16.98 -10.49 -16.76
C GLY A 10 17.11 -9.26 -15.87
N ILE A 11 17.02 -8.07 -16.48
CA ILE A 11 16.96 -6.79 -15.77
C ILE A 11 15.51 -6.28 -15.79
N VAL A 12 15.10 -5.63 -14.70
CA VAL A 12 13.84 -4.88 -14.63
C VAL A 12 14.11 -3.47 -14.10
N GLN A 13 13.28 -2.51 -14.52
CA GLN A 13 13.29 -1.18 -13.92
C GLN A 13 12.57 -1.19 -12.56
N LEU A 14 12.94 -0.28 -11.68
CA LEU A 14 12.32 -0.12 -10.36
C LEU A 14 11.24 0.95 -10.38
N SER A 15 10.17 0.75 -9.61
CA SER A 15 9.10 1.73 -9.44
C SER A 15 8.70 1.92 -7.98
N ASN A 16 8.41 3.19 -7.65
CA ASN A 16 7.87 3.59 -6.36
C ASN A 16 6.34 3.78 -6.37
N ALA A 17 5.67 3.53 -7.50
CA ALA A 17 4.20 3.63 -7.59
C ALA A 17 3.53 2.58 -6.69
N VAL A 18 2.42 2.97 -6.05
CA VAL A 18 1.61 2.09 -5.17
C VAL A 18 0.23 1.76 -5.75
N ASP A 19 -0.11 2.39 -6.87
CA ASP A 19 -1.35 2.29 -7.63
C ASP A 19 -1.10 1.86 -9.09
N GLY A 20 0.10 1.34 -9.38
CA GLY A 20 0.50 0.93 -10.72
C GLY A 20 -0.17 -0.37 -11.18
N THR A 21 -0.38 -0.49 -12.49
CA THR A 21 -0.90 -1.71 -13.16
C THR A 21 0.14 -2.40 -14.03
N ARG A 22 1.40 -1.98 -13.94
CA ARG A 22 2.50 -2.47 -14.77
C ARG A 22 3.08 -3.77 -14.18
N GLU A 23 3.24 -4.78 -15.04
CA GLU A 23 3.79 -6.09 -14.67
C GLU A 23 5.27 -6.26 -15.05
N ASP A 24 5.84 -5.31 -15.80
CA ASP A 24 7.22 -5.30 -16.32
C ASP A 24 8.24 -4.64 -15.38
N LEU A 25 7.83 -4.28 -14.16
CA LEU A 25 8.67 -3.60 -13.18
C LEU A 25 8.71 -4.31 -11.84
N ALA A 26 9.81 -4.12 -11.12
CA ALA A 26 9.88 -4.47 -9.71
C ALA A 26 9.48 -3.29 -8.80
N ALA A 27 8.68 -3.60 -7.77
CA ALA A 27 8.39 -2.67 -6.69
C ALA A 27 9.61 -2.51 -5.76
N THR A 28 9.84 -1.29 -5.26
CA THR A 28 10.88 -1.03 -4.23
C THR A 28 10.35 -1.27 -2.81
N GLU A 29 11.24 -1.37 -1.80
CA GLU A 29 10.79 -1.42 -0.41
C GLU A 29 10.01 -0.17 0.01
N LYS A 30 10.29 0.97 -0.65
CA LYS A 30 9.54 2.21 -0.44
C LYS A 30 8.08 2.04 -0.86
N ALA A 31 7.82 1.54 -2.07
CA ALA A 31 6.46 1.30 -2.55
C ALA A 31 5.70 0.35 -1.62
N VAL A 32 6.33 -0.75 -1.20
CA VAL A 32 5.72 -1.73 -0.29
C VAL A 32 5.36 -1.09 1.05
N ARG A 33 6.27 -0.28 1.62
CA ARG A 33 6.01 0.45 2.87
C ARG A 33 4.87 1.44 2.74
N ASP A 34 4.87 2.24 1.69
CA ASP A 34 3.86 3.27 1.46
C ASP A 34 2.46 2.64 1.28
N ALA A 35 2.35 1.54 0.51
CA ALA A 35 1.10 0.80 0.35
C ALA A 35 0.58 0.24 1.69
N ARG A 36 1.48 -0.30 2.52
CA ARG A 36 1.14 -0.76 3.87
C ARG A 36 0.61 0.39 4.76
N ILE A 37 1.30 1.53 4.76
CA ILE A 37 0.87 2.71 5.54
C ILE A 37 -0.51 3.21 5.06
N ALA A 38 -0.75 3.24 3.76
CA ALA A 38 -2.04 3.63 3.21
C ALA A 38 -3.17 2.69 3.66
N ALA A 39 -2.92 1.38 3.69
CA ALA A 39 -3.87 0.40 4.20
C ALA A 39 -4.12 0.55 5.71
N GLU A 40 -3.07 0.76 6.51
CA GLU A 40 -3.16 1.00 7.96
C GLU A 40 -3.94 2.29 8.29
N LYS A 41 -3.72 3.37 7.53
CA LYS A 41 -4.44 4.64 7.70
C LYS A 41 -5.94 4.44 7.52
N ASN A 42 -6.35 3.72 6.48
CA ASN A 42 -7.77 3.44 6.25
C ASN A 42 -8.40 2.73 7.46
N LEU A 43 -7.70 1.79 8.10
CA LEU A 43 -8.17 1.13 9.33
C LEU A 43 -8.28 2.08 10.53
N LYS A 44 -7.30 2.99 10.69
CA LYS A 44 -7.31 4.00 11.76
C LYS A 44 -8.46 4.99 11.60
N ASP A 45 -8.73 5.43 10.38
CA ASP A 45 -9.82 6.37 10.09
C ASP A 45 -11.18 5.76 10.49
N TYR A 46 -11.39 4.45 10.31
CA TYR A 46 -12.58 3.76 10.83
C TYR A 46 -12.61 3.70 12.37
N THR A 47 -11.49 3.36 13.01
CA THR A 47 -11.46 3.21 14.48
C THR A 47 -11.66 4.54 15.21
N ASP A 48 -11.03 5.62 14.74
CA ASP A 48 -11.21 6.96 15.31
C ASP A 48 -12.65 7.46 15.10
N ALA A 49 -13.24 7.26 13.90
CA ALA A 49 -14.62 7.65 13.63
C ALA A 49 -15.65 6.87 14.47
N THR A 50 -15.38 5.59 14.76
CA THR A 50 -16.28 4.77 15.60
C THR A 50 -16.19 5.16 17.07
N LEU A 51 -14.99 5.52 17.55
CA LEU A 51 -14.79 6.01 18.92
C LEU A 51 -15.45 7.38 19.13
N ASP A 52 -15.31 8.30 18.19
CA ASP A 52 -15.94 9.64 18.23
C ASP A 52 -17.47 9.55 18.36
N GLN A 53 -18.12 8.66 17.61
CA GLN A 53 -19.57 8.41 17.74
C GLN A 53 -19.97 7.80 19.09
N SER A 54 -19.13 6.95 19.69
CA SER A 54 -19.42 6.36 21.01
C SER A 54 -19.38 7.41 22.14
N THR A 55 -18.55 8.45 22.00
CA THR A 55 -18.49 9.60 22.90
C THR A 55 -19.62 10.61 22.68
N LEU A 56 -20.26 10.64 21.51
CA LEU A 56 -21.36 11.56 21.20
C LEU A 56 -22.70 11.20 21.89
N TRP A 57 -22.86 9.98 22.39
CA TRP A 57 -24.07 9.53 23.09
C TRP A 57 -23.84 9.06 24.53
N GLY A 58 -22.62 9.22 25.06
CA GLY A 58 -22.18 8.57 26.29
C GLY A 58 -21.67 9.51 27.37
N THR A 59 -22.53 10.38 27.92
CA THR A 59 -22.48 10.86 29.32
C THR A 59 -23.81 11.56 29.61
N LEU A 60 -24.72 10.85 30.30
CA LEU A 60 -25.76 11.45 31.13
C LEU A 60 -25.28 11.34 32.59
#